data_AF-A0A5D4GR36-F1
#
_entry.id   AF-A0A5D4GR36-F1
#
_cell.length_a   1.000
_cell.length_b   1.000
_cell.length_c   1.000
_cell.angle_alpha   90.00
_cell.angle_beta   90.00
_cell.angle_gamma   90.00
#
_symmetry.space_group_name_H-M   'P 1'
#
loop_
_entity.id
_entity.type
_entity.pdbx_description
1 polymer ?
#
loop_
_entity_poly.entity_id
_entity_poly.type
_entity_poly.pdbx_seq_one_letter_code
_entity_poly.pdbx_strand_id
1 'polypeptide(L)'
;MQRNLTVQHLKTHDKSIRHFLFQIFFPSLVPYNLWAELPDANQLPTTSSIDLLSGLHRRWTALLKSLSAEDLKRQFIHPETNERTSLETNIGIYAWHGNHHLAHIVNAKKSDDATE
;
A
#
# COMPACT_ATOMS: atom_id res chain seq x y z
N MET A 1 -4.17 -23.04 -7.87
CA MET A 1 -3.71 -22.45 -6.59
C MET A 1 -3.03 -21.08 -6.77
N GLN A 2 -2.65 -20.68 -7.99
CA GLN A 2 -1.96 -19.41 -8.32
C GLN A 2 -2.82 -18.13 -8.39
N ARG A 3 -4.17 -18.22 -8.36
CA ARG A 3 -5.04 -17.02 -8.49
C ARG A 3 -5.12 -16.12 -7.23
N ASN A 4 -4.53 -16.55 -6.10
CA ASN A 4 -4.69 -15.86 -4.82
C ASN A 4 -3.54 -14.91 -4.45
N LEU A 5 -2.43 -14.89 -5.20
CA LEU A 5 -1.26 -14.06 -4.84
C LEU A 5 -1.37 -12.63 -5.38
N THR A 6 -2.04 -12.42 -6.51
CA THR A 6 -2.34 -11.09 -7.07
C THR A 6 -3.29 -10.30 -6.18
N VAL A 7 -4.24 -10.98 -5.52
CA VAL A 7 -5.26 -10.40 -4.62
C VAL A 7 -4.65 -9.97 -3.27
N GLN A 8 -3.54 -10.58 -2.85
CA GLN A 8 -2.88 -10.22 -1.59
C GLN A 8 -2.07 -8.92 -1.69
N HIS A 9 -1.68 -8.50 -2.90
CA HIS A 9 -0.82 -7.34 -3.15
C HIS A 9 -1.53 -5.99 -2.91
N LEU A 10 -2.86 -5.96 -3.01
CA LEU A 10 -3.69 -4.76 -2.78
C LEU A 10 -4.12 -4.57 -1.32
N LYS A 11 -3.88 -5.54 -0.42
CA LYS A 11 -4.43 -5.52 0.94
C LYS A 11 -3.81 -4.48 1.87
N THR A 12 -2.77 -3.78 1.45
CA THR A 12 -1.85 -3.18 2.43
C THR A 12 -1.20 -1.87 1.97
N HIS A 13 -1.31 -1.48 0.70
CA HIS A 13 -0.78 -0.21 0.21
C HIS A 13 -1.77 0.96 0.30
N ASP A 14 -2.67 0.96 1.28
CA ASP A 14 -3.54 2.12 1.49
C ASP A 14 -3.92 2.38 2.93
N LYS A 15 -3.04 3.09 3.64
CA LYS A 15 -3.43 3.85 4.83
C LYS A 15 -3.24 5.36 4.68
N SER A 16 -2.69 5.86 3.57
CA SER A 16 -2.38 7.30 3.44
C SER A 16 -2.82 8.00 2.15
N ILE A 17 -3.30 7.29 1.12
CA ILE A 17 -3.59 7.92 -0.19
C ILE A 17 -5.09 7.99 -0.50
N ARG A 18 -5.89 7.04 0.00
CA ARG A 18 -7.32 6.98 -0.32
C ARG A 18 -8.27 7.83 0.52
N HIS A 19 -7.80 8.48 1.60
CA HIS A 19 -8.66 9.38 2.37
C HIS A 19 -9.06 10.66 1.59
N PHE A 20 -8.31 11.05 0.55
CA PHE A 20 -8.55 12.31 -0.16
C PHE A 20 -9.46 12.20 -1.39
N LEU A 21 -9.58 11.01 -2.02
CA LEU A 21 -10.30 10.86 -3.29
C LEU A 21 -11.62 10.07 -3.20
N PHE A 22 -11.80 9.22 -2.18
CA PHE A 22 -12.90 8.25 -2.17
C PHE A 22 -14.19 8.74 -1.47
N GLN A 23 -14.10 9.77 -0.62
CA GLN A 23 -15.23 10.27 0.17
C GLN A 23 -16.34 10.94 -0.68
N ILE A 24 -16.03 11.36 -1.91
CA ILE A 24 -16.95 12.11 -2.78
C ILE A 24 -17.93 11.21 -3.55
N PHE A 25 -17.58 9.94 -3.81
CA PHE A 25 -18.38 9.08 -4.72
C PHE A 25 -19.07 7.87 -4.05
N PHE A 26 -18.59 7.40 -2.89
CA PHE A 26 -19.13 6.19 -2.26
C PHE A 26 -19.36 6.39 -0.75
N PRO A 27 -20.57 6.77 -0.32
CA PRO A 27 -20.90 7.00 1.09
C PRO A 27 -20.96 5.72 1.94
N SER A 28 -20.95 4.55 1.31
CA SER A 28 -20.93 3.24 1.97
C SER A 28 -19.53 2.63 1.84
N LEU A 29 -18.73 2.80 2.89
CA LEU A 29 -17.35 2.33 2.95
C LEU A 29 -17.29 0.80 2.74
N VAL A 30 -16.79 0.36 1.60
CA VAL A 30 -16.37 -1.05 1.42
C VAL A 30 -15.30 -1.33 2.47
N PRO A 31 -15.45 -2.35 3.32
CA PRO A 31 -14.42 -2.74 4.28
C PRO A 31 -13.06 -2.93 3.60
N TYR A 32 -11.98 -2.34 4.14
CA TYR A 32 -10.64 -2.34 3.53
C TYR A 32 -10.16 -3.71 3.05
N ASN A 33 -10.53 -4.78 3.75
CA ASN A 33 -10.19 -6.16 3.42
C ASN A 33 -10.81 -6.68 2.11
N LEU A 34 -11.84 -6.03 1.57
CA LEU A 34 -12.53 -6.42 0.33
C LEU A 34 -12.07 -5.64 -0.91
N TRP A 35 -11.15 -4.69 -0.76
CA TRP A 35 -10.76 -3.79 -1.87
C TRP A 35 -10.02 -4.52 -3.00
N ALA A 36 -9.32 -5.60 -2.67
CA ALA A 36 -8.66 -6.45 -3.68
C ALA A 36 -9.66 -7.27 -4.52
N GLU A 37 -10.92 -7.34 -4.10
CA GLU A 37 -11.98 -8.07 -4.79
C GLU A 37 -12.81 -7.16 -5.70
N LEU A 38 -12.54 -5.84 -5.69
CA LEU A 38 -13.24 -4.89 -6.55
C LEU A 38 -12.97 -5.16 -8.04
N PRO A 39 -13.90 -4.80 -8.94
CA PRO A 39 -13.72 -5.02 -10.37
C PRO A 39 -12.46 -4.37 -10.94
N ASP A 40 -12.12 -3.14 -10.52
CA ASP A 40 -10.94 -2.41 -11.01
C ASP A 40 -9.63 -3.13 -10.66
N ALA A 41 -9.56 -3.76 -9.49
CA ALA A 41 -8.41 -4.53 -9.02
C ALA A 41 -8.08 -5.74 -9.90
N ASN A 42 -9.09 -6.36 -10.52
CA ASN A 42 -8.94 -7.60 -11.28
C ASN A 42 -9.04 -7.41 -12.80
N GLN A 43 -9.59 -6.29 -13.26
CA GLN A 43 -9.87 -6.06 -14.69
C GLN A 43 -8.95 -5.04 -15.34
N LEU A 44 -8.40 -4.08 -14.58
CA LEU A 44 -7.52 -3.08 -15.15
C LEU A 44 -6.10 -3.63 -15.35
N PRO A 45 -5.36 -3.15 -16.38
CA PRO A 45 -3.96 -3.50 -16.56
C PRO A 45 -3.13 -3.10 -15.34
N THR A 46 -2.18 -3.95 -14.95
CA THR A 46 -1.26 -3.69 -13.83
C THR A 46 -0.45 -2.40 -14.02
N THR A 47 -0.19 -2.00 -15.27
CA THR A 47 0.51 -0.74 -15.59
C THR A 47 -0.17 0.48 -14.98
N SER A 48 -1.52 0.51 -14.94
CA SER A 48 -2.26 1.61 -14.33
C SER A 48 -1.93 1.77 -12.85
N SER A 49 -1.77 0.66 -12.11
CA SER A 49 -1.35 0.70 -10.70
C SER A 49 0.11 1.12 -10.54
N ILE A 50 1.00 0.65 -11.44
CA ILE A 50 2.42 1.02 -11.43
C ILE A 50 2.59 2.53 -11.66
N ASP A 51 1.85 3.10 -12.61
CA ASP A 51 1.91 4.54 -12.92
C ASP A 51 1.42 5.39 -11.74
N LEU A 52 0.32 4.98 -11.09
CA LEU A 52 -0.20 5.62 -9.88
C LEU A 52 0.82 5.58 -8.74
N LEU A 53 1.37 4.39 -8.44
CA LEU A 53 2.37 4.22 -7.39
C LEU A 53 3.63 5.03 -7.67
N SER A 54 4.07 5.08 -8.93
CA SER A 54 5.26 5.84 -9.34
C SER A 54 5.08 7.35 -9.12
N GLY A 55 3.95 7.91 -9.59
CA GLY A 55 3.64 9.33 -9.39
C GLY A 55 3.48 9.70 -7.92
N LEU A 56 2.83 8.82 -7.15
CA LEU A 56 2.67 8.95 -5.72
C LEU A 56 4.03 8.94 -4.99
N HIS A 57 4.85 7.92 -5.19
CA HIS A 57 6.15 7.81 -4.51
C HIS A 57 7.05 8.99 -4.84
N ARG A 58 6.99 9.52 -6.07
CA ARG A 58 7.72 10.74 -6.45
C ARG A 58 7.33 11.95 -5.59
N ARG A 59 6.03 12.19 -5.39
CA ARG A 59 5.55 13.30 -4.54
C ARG A 59 5.82 13.04 -3.06
N TRP A 60 5.59 11.81 -2.62
CA TRP A 60 5.67 11.46 -1.22
C TRP A 60 7.12 11.48 -0.72
N THR A 61 8.06 10.96 -1.51
CA THR A 61 9.50 11.03 -1.16
C THR A 61 10.02 12.47 -1.11
N ALA A 62 9.55 13.36 -1.99
CA ALA A 62 9.88 14.78 -1.93
C ALA A 62 9.41 15.42 -0.62
N LEU A 63 8.16 15.13 -0.20
CA LEU A 63 7.60 15.59 1.08
C LEU A 63 8.35 15.02 2.28
N LEU A 64 8.63 13.70 2.29
CA LEU A 64 9.30 13.06 3.42
C LEU A 64 10.73 13.58 3.60
N LYS A 65 11.43 13.89 2.49
CA LYS A 65 12.77 14.50 2.52
C LYS A 65 12.79 15.94 3.01
N SER A 66 11.66 16.65 2.99
CA SER A 66 11.58 18.02 3.53
C SER A 66 11.32 18.06 5.03
N LEU A 67 11.08 16.91 5.69
CA LEU A 67 10.83 16.85 7.12
C LEU A 67 12.14 17.02 7.91
N SER A 68 12.08 17.81 8.98
CA SER A 68 13.19 17.94 9.93
C SER A 68 13.30 16.70 10.83
N ALA A 69 14.43 16.56 11.52
CA ALA A 69 14.60 15.52 12.54
C ALA A 69 13.59 15.65 13.70
N GLU A 70 13.08 16.86 13.96
CA GLU A 70 12.04 17.09 14.96
C GLU A 70 10.66 16.66 14.43
N ASP A 71 10.34 16.98 13.16
CA ASP A 71 9.10 16.52 12.53
C ASP A 71 8.99 15.00 12.52
N LEU A 72 10.09 14.30 12.24
CA LEU A 72 10.14 12.85 12.21
C LEU A 72 9.78 12.18 13.55
N LYS A 73 10.00 12.88 14.66
CA LYS A 73 9.64 12.42 16.01
C LYS A 73 8.19 12.66 16.38
N ARG A 74 7.43 13.43 15.59
CA ARG A 74 6.00 13.65 15.82
C ARG A 74 5.27 12.31 15.81
N GLN A 75 4.28 12.19 16.69
CA GLN A 75 3.54 10.94 16.88
C GLN A 75 2.06 11.14 16.58
N PHE A 76 1.43 10.06 16.13
CA PHE A 76 -0.02 9.94 16.00
C PHE A 76 -0.49 8.67 16.71
N ILE A 77 -1.78 8.60 17.00
CA ILE A 77 -2.42 7.41 17.57
C ILE A 77 -3.05 6.63 16.43
N HIS A 78 -2.64 5.38 16.24
CA HIS A 78 -3.23 4.52 15.21
C HIS A 78 -4.67 4.15 15.62
N PRO A 79 -5.69 4.42 14.79
CA PRO A 79 -7.10 4.35 15.21
C PRO A 79 -7.57 2.93 15.53
N GLU A 80 -6.96 1.90 14.95
CA GLU A 80 -7.38 0.51 15.16
C GLU A 80 -6.67 -0.15 16.35
N THR A 81 -5.42 0.23 16.62
CA THR A 81 -4.60 -0.39 17.69
C THR A 81 -4.49 0.50 18.92
N ASN A 82 -4.87 1.78 18.81
CA ASN A 82 -4.71 2.82 19.83
C ASN A 82 -3.24 3.02 20.28
N GLU A 83 -2.29 2.59 19.46
CA GLU A 83 -0.86 2.69 19.73
C GLU A 83 -0.29 4.03 19.23
N ARG A 84 0.65 4.60 19.98
CA ARG A 84 1.41 5.77 19.53
C ARG A 84 2.52 5.34 18.59
N THR A 85 2.52 5.90 17.39
CA THR A 85 3.54 5.64 16.36
C THR A 85 4.17 6.95 15.91
N SER A 86 5.51 7.01 15.85
CA SER A 86 6.21 8.16 15.28
C SER A 86 6.21 8.15 13.75
N LEU A 87 6.35 9.32 13.12
CA LEU A 87 6.43 9.43 11.67
C LEU A 87 7.62 8.64 11.11
N GLU A 88 8.79 8.70 11.73
CA GLU A 88 9.97 7.91 11.34
C GLU A 88 9.71 6.40 11.35
N THR A 89 9.03 5.89 12.39
CA THR A 89 8.69 4.47 12.51
C THR A 89 7.72 4.08 11.41
N ASN A 90 6.69 4.90 11.19
CA ASN A 90 5.67 4.62 10.18
C ASN A 90 6.24 4.64 8.75
N ILE A 91 7.20 5.52 8.45
CA ILE A 91 7.93 5.53 7.17
C ILE A 91 8.70 4.22 6.99
N GLY A 92 9.40 3.77 8.04
CA GLY A 92 10.12 2.49 8.03
C GLY A 92 9.20 1.29 7.80
N ILE A 93 8.05 1.26 8.47
CA ILE A 93 7.02 0.22 8.27
C ILE A 93 6.54 0.22 6.82
N TYR A 94 6.25 1.39 6.22
CA TYR A 94 5.83 1.47 4.82
C TYR A 94 6.93 1.02 3.84
N ALA A 95 8.20 1.33 4.11
CA ALA A 95 9.32 0.87 3.29
C ALA A 95 9.51 -0.65 3.36
N TRP A 96 9.48 -1.24 4.57
CA TRP A 96 9.48 -2.69 4.76
C TRP A 96 8.30 -3.34 4.04
N HIS A 97 7.13 -2.72 4.13
CA HIS A 97 5.90 -3.21 3.57
C HIS A 97 5.98 -3.39 2.04
N GLY A 98 6.54 -2.42 1.31
CA GLY A 98 6.80 -2.56 -0.13
C GLY A 98 7.74 -3.75 -0.45
N ASN A 99 8.83 -3.88 0.29
CA ASN A 99 9.78 -4.99 0.11
C ASN A 99 9.14 -6.36 0.40
N HIS A 100 8.29 -6.42 1.42
CA HIS A 100 7.55 -7.62 1.78
C HIS A 100 6.65 -8.11 0.63
N HIS A 101 5.90 -7.20 -0.01
CA HIS A 101 5.06 -7.57 -1.16
C HIS A 101 5.85 -7.89 -2.42
N LEU A 102 6.97 -7.20 -2.66
CA LEU A 102 7.87 -7.56 -3.76
C LEU A 102 8.40 -8.99 -3.57
N ALA A 103 8.78 -9.36 -2.36
CA ALA A 103 9.22 -10.72 -2.05
C ALA A 103 8.13 -11.77 -2.34
N HIS A 104 6.86 -11.48 -2.02
CA HIS A 104 5.75 -12.36 -2.40
C HIS A 104 5.63 -12.56 -3.91
N ILE A 105 5.74 -11.48 -4.71
CA ILE A 105 5.69 -11.57 -6.18
C ILE A 105 6.86 -12.41 -6.72
N VAL A 106 8.08 -12.12 -6.25
CA VAL A 106 9.29 -12.83 -6.69
C VAL A 106 9.18 -14.32 -6.36
N ASN A 107 8.70 -14.67 -5.17
CA ASN A 107 8.54 -16.07 -4.77
C ASN A 107 7.45 -16.78 -5.59
N ALA A 108 6.33 -16.11 -5.86
CA ALA A 108 5.27 -16.65 -6.73
C ALA A 108 5.79 -16.96 -8.14
N LYS A 109 6.58 -16.05 -8.71
CA LYS A 109 7.16 -16.27 -10.04
C LYS A 109 8.14 -17.44 -10.05
N LYS A 110 9.00 -17.57 -9.03
CA LYS A 110 9.95 -18.68 -8.91
C LYS A 110 9.27 -20.04 -8.78
N SER A 111 8.14 -20.13 -8.09
CA SER A 111 7.41 -21.39 -7.96
C SER A 111 6.79 -21.85 -9.28
N ASP A 112 6.43 -20.92 -10.15
CA ASP A 112 5.83 -21.22 -11.45
C ASP A 112 6.90 -21.77 -12.41
N ASP A 113 8.08 -21.15 -12.43
CA ASP A 113 9.24 -21.59 -13.24
C ASP A 113 9.78 -22.98 -12.83
N ALA A 114 9.49 -23.45 -11.60
CA ALA A 114 9.93 -24.75 -11.10
C ALA A 114 8.94 -25.91 -11.39
N THR A 115 7.81 -25.60 -12.03
CA THR A 115 6.75 -26.56 -12.36
C THR A 115 6.55 -26.82 -13.87
N GLU A 116 7.37 -26.20 -14.72
CA GLU A 116 7.60 -26.59 -16.13
C GLU A 116 8.83 -27.49 -16.27
#